data_AF-A0A924SWW8-F1
#
_entry.id   AF-A0A924SWW8-F1
#
_cell.length_a   1.000
_cell.length_b   1.000
_cell.length_c   1.000
_cell.angle_alpha   90.00
_cell.angle_beta   90.00
_cell.angle_gamma   90.00
#
_symmetry.space_group_name_H-M   'P 1'
#
loop_
_entity.id
_entity.type
_entity.pdbx_description
1 polymer ?
#
loop_
_entity_poly.entity_id
_entity_poly.type
_entity_poly.pdbx_seq_one_letter_code
_entity_poly.pdbx_strand_id
1 'polypeptide(L)'
;MANPFLYPNVTSLPGQQGVKPGDRAEPKRQEGVKTEFDQVFDETVGTPGSQPNQSAGLPRVQQRNLPEVLSDNLSEGPGNTDLSSIKSPLKFSAHASQRLMDRKITLDQNTMLKVNDAIDKAAAKGIDDTLILTQDAALIVSVKNRTVITAMDRASLSGNVFTNIDGAVII
;
A
#
# COMPACT_ATOMS: atom_id res chain seq x y z
N MET A 1 17.72 -26.81 -47.35
CA MET A 1 16.71 -26.93 -46.28
C MET A 1 16.67 -25.58 -45.58
N ALA A 2 15.59 -24.81 -45.76
CA ALA A 2 15.51 -23.38 -45.39
C ALA A 2 14.77 -23.17 -44.06
N ASN A 3 15.27 -22.22 -43.25
CA ASN A 3 14.77 -21.87 -41.92
C ASN A 3 13.38 -21.22 -41.95
N PRO A 4 12.41 -21.60 -41.09
CA PRO A 4 11.04 -21.09 -41.14
C PRO A 4 10.74 -19.95 -40.15
N PHE A 5 11.73 -19.20 -39.65
CA PHE A 5 11.48 -18.08 -38.73
C PHE A 5 11.80 -16.74 -39.39
N LEU A 6 10.93 -16.32 -40.31
CA LEU A 6 10.90 -14.97 -40.82
C LEU A 6 9.63 -14.30 -40.29
N TYR A 7 9.75 -13.53 -39.20
CA TYR A 7 8.66 -12.68 -38.77
C TYR A 7 8.49 -11.55 -39.79
N PRO A 8 7.27 -11.29 -40.31
CA PRO A 8 7.03 -10.14 -41.15
C PRO A 8 7.21 -8.85 -40.36
N ASN A 9 7.82 -7.86 -41.01
CA ASN A 9 8.03 -6.52 -40.48
C ASN A 9 6.74 -5.96 -39.85
N VAL A 10 6.85 -5.48 -38.62
CA VAL A 10 5.78 -4.81 -37.89
C VAL A 10 5.30 -3.59 -38.68
N THR A 11 3.99 -3.56 -38.93
CA THR A 11 3.26 -2.43 -39.51
C THR A 11 3.57 -1.16 -38.74
N SER A 12 4.17 -0.19 -39.43
CA SER A 12 4.33 1.19 -38.94
C SER A 12 2.94 1.77 -38.62
N LEU A 13 2.74 2.19 -37.38
CA LEU A 13 1.55 2.95 -36.99
C LEU A 13 1.51 4.27 -37.80
N PRO A 14 0.41 4.58 -38.51
CA PRO A 14 0.25 5.86 -39.16
C PRO A 14 0.06 6.96 -38.11
N GLY A 15 0.90 8.00 -38.14
CA GLY A 15 0.67 9.23 -37.35
C GLY A 15 1.88 9.86 -36.66
N GLN A 16 3.05 9.23 -36.64
CA GLN A 16 4.24 9.85 -36.05
C GLN A 16 5.05 10.59 -37.13
N GLN A 17 4.47 11.67 -37.65
CA GLN A 17 5.22 12.68 -38.39
C GLN A 17 5.95 13.54 -37.37
N GLY A 18 7.29 13.52 -37.41
CA GLY A 18 8.14 14.27 -36.49
C GLY A 18 7.76 15.75 -36.48
N VAL A 19 7.27 16.21 -35.34
CA VAL A 19 7.06 17.64 -35.08
C VAL A 19 8.44 18.33 -35.07
N LYS A 20 8.71 19.13 -36.10
CA LYS A 20 9.88 20.02 -36.13
C LYS A 20 9.73 21.06 -35.00
N PRO A 21 10.77 21.29 -34.19
CA PRO A 21 10.74 22.34 -33.17
C PRO A 21 10.76 23.71 -33.86
N GLY A 22 9.58 24.22 -34.19
CA GLY A 22 9.39 25.50 -34.89
C GLY A 22 7.93 25.81 -35.23
N ASP A 23 7.11 24.79 -35.46
CA ASP A 23 5.72 24.94 -35.91
C ASP A 23 4.67 24.56 -34.84
N ARG A 24 4.94 24.87 -33.56
CA ARG A 24 3.91 24.77 -32.52
C ARG A 24 3.10 26.06 -32.51
N ALA A 25 2.05 26.11 -33.32
CA ALA A 25 0.98 27.07 -33.09
C ALA A 25 0.31 26.72 -31.75
N GLU A 26 0.40 27.63 -30.78
CA GLU A 26 -0.35 27.51 -29.53
C GLU A 26 -1.86 27.51 -29.86
N PRO A 27 -2.63 26.50 -29.43
CA PRO A 27 -4.07 26.63 -29.47
C PRO A 27 -4.44 27.69 -28.44
N LYS A 28 -4.97 28.83 -28.92
CA LYS A 28 -5.60 29.82 -28.05
C LYS A 28 -6.70 29.11 -27.28
N ARG A 29 -6.47 28.88 -25.98
CA ARG A 29 -7.51 28.49 -25.04
C ARG A 29 -8.61 29.55 -25.12
N GLN A 30 -9.78 29.16 -25.58
CA GLN A 30 -10.96 30.01 -25.43
C GLN A 30 -11.29 30.03 -23.94
N GLU A 31 -11.04 31.17 -23.31
CA GLU A 31 -11.39 31.39 -21.91
C GLU A 31 -12.92 31.26 -21.75
N GLY A 32 -13.36 30.32 -20.90
CA GLY A 32 -14.73 30.26 -20.41
C GLY A 32 -15.54 28.98 -20.68
N VAL A 33 -15.04 28.01 -21.45
CA VAL A 33 -15.79 26.75 -21.68
C VAL A 33 -15.33 25.68 -20.70
N LYS A 34 -16.11 25.45 -19.64
CA LYS A 34 -15.94 24.29 -18.75
C LYS A 34 -16.22 23.00 -19.54
N THR A 35 -15.30 22.05 -19.51
CA THR A 35 -15.50 20.74 -20.14
C THR A 35 -16.39 19.87 -19.25
N GLU A 36 -17.06 18.85 -19.83
CA GLU A 36 -17.83 17.87 -19.04
C GLU A 36 -16.95 17.17 -17.98
N PHE A 37 -15.65 17.07 -18.23
CA PHE A 37 -14.69 16.52 -17.28
C PHE A 37 -14.41 17.47 -16.10
N ASP A 38 -14.40 18.79 -16.32
CA ASP A 38 -14.29 19.80 -15.25
C ASP A 38 -15.50 19.76 -14.30
N GLN A 39 -16.70 19.48 -14.81
CA GLN A 39 -17.93 19.42 -13.99
C GLN A 39 -17.96 18.21 -13.04
N VAL A 40 -17.46 17.05 -13.48
CA VAL A 40 -17.43 15.83 -12.65
C VAL A 40 -16.33 15.93 -11.59
N PHE A 41 -15.24 16.65 -11.87
CA PHE A 41 -14.14 16.82 -10.94
C PHE A 41 -14.51 17.75 -9.78
N ASP A 42 -15.19 18.89 -10.05
CA ASP A 42 -15.66 19.85 -9.04
C ASP A 42 -16.62 19.22 -8.00
N GLU A 43 -17.38 18.18 -8.38
CA GLU A 43 -18.35 17.51 -7.49
C GLU A 43 -17.69 16.57 -6.46
N THR A 44 -16.48 16.07 -6.75
CA THR A 44 -15.84 14.99 -5.94
C THR A 44 -14.70 15.49 -5.06
N VAL A 45 -14.14 16.67 -5.35
CA VAL A 45 -13.10 17.30 -4.53
C VAL A 45 -13.61 18.62 -3.98
N GLY A 46 -14.13 18.59 -2.75
CA GLY A 46 -14.64 19.76 -2.05
C GLY A 46 -13.70 20.97 -2.15
N THR A 47 -14.28 22.10 -2.51
CA THR A 47 -13.59 23.39 -2.71
C THR A 47 -12.83 23.81 -1.44
N PRO A 48 -11.54 24.16 -1.50
CA PRO A 48 -10.86 24.84 -0.40
C PRO A 48 -11.21 26.33 -0.45
N GLY A 49 -11.91 26.82 0.57
CA GLY A 49 -11.95 28.25 0.88
C GLY A 49 -13.34 28.89 0.82
N SER A 50 -13.99 28.93 1.98
CA SER A 50 -14.82 30.04 2.42
C SER A 50 -15.05 29.88 3.92
N GLN A 51 -14.31 30.63 4.74
CA GLN A 51 -14.68 30.87 6.13
C GLN A 51 -15.72 32.00 6.16
N PRO A 52 -16.94 31.77 6.65
CA PRO A 52 -17.78 32.86 7.11
C PRO A 52 -17.49 33.11 8.60
N ASN A 53 -16.94 34.29 8.86
CA ASN A 53 -16.86 34.90 10.17
C ASN A 53 -18.28 35.03 10.76
N GLN A 54 -18.56 34.33 11.86
CA GLN A 54 -19.76 34.54 12.67
C GLN A 54 -19.36 34.57 14.15
N SER A 55 -19.13 35.79 14.61
CA SER A 55 -19.21 36.19 16.00
C SER A 55 -20.60 35.88 16.58
N ALA A 56 -20.66 34.92 17.51
CA ALA A 56 -21.77 34.75 18.43
C ALA A 56 -21.23 34.35 19.81
N GLY A 57 -21.63 35.09 20.84
CA GLY A 57 -21.01 35.11 22.16
C GLY A 57 -21.08 33.80 22.95
N LEU A 58 -20.05 33.58 23.76
CA LEU A 58 -20.06 32.58 24.83
C LEU A 58 -20.45 33.26 26.15
N PRO A 59 -21.41 32.74 26.91
CA PRO A 59 -21.56 33.14 28.30
C PRO A 59 -20.35 32.66 29.10
N ARG A 60 -19.70 33.61 29.77
CA ARG A 60 -18.56 33.40 30.67
C ARG A 60 -18.99 32.52 31.85
N VAL A 61 -18.73 31.21 31.79
CA VAL A 61 -18.84 30.35 32.97
C VAL A 61 -17.63 30.58 33.85
N GLN A 62 -17.92 31.20 34.99
CA GLN A 62 -17.05 31.51 36.11
C GLN A 62 -16.17 30.30 36.49
N GLN A 63 -14.87 30.55 36.51
CA GLN A 63 -13.84 29.70 37.09
C GLN A 63 -14.19 29.35 38.55
N ARG A 64 -14.42 28.06 38.81
CA ARG A 64 -14.48 27.52 40.17
C ARG A 64 -13.17 26.77 40.44
N ASN A 65 -12.33 27.38 41.27
CA ASN A 65 -11.28 26.70 42.01
C ASN A 65 -11.89 25.54 42.82
N LEU A 66 -11.27 24.37 42.78
CA LEU A 66 -11.29 23.38 43.86
C LEU A 66 -10.03 22.50 43.80
N PRO A 67 -9.58 21.96 44.94
CA PRO A 67 -8.20 22.04 45.38
C PRO A 67 -7.34 20.83 45.03
N GLU A 68 -6.04 21.10 45.04
CA GLU A 68 -4.92 20.19 45.23
C GLU A 68 -5.18 19.26 46.43
N VAL A 69 -5.20 17.94 46.21
CA VAL A 69 -5.08 16.93 47.25
C VAL A 69 -3.92 16.01 46.90
N LEU A 70 -2.83 16.21 47.63
CA LEU A 70 -1.72 15.28 47.79
C LEU A 70 -2.22 14.05 48.56
N SER A 71 -1.89 12.84 48.09
CA SER A 71 -1.43 11.71 48.93
C SER A 71 -1.24 10.45 48.09
N ASP A 72 0.01 10.05 48.00
CA ASP A 72 0.54 8.69 47.98
C ASP A 72 -0.40 7.49 47.80
N ASN A 73 -0.06 6.65 46.83
CA ASN A 73 0.20 5.25 47.12
C ASN A 73 1.31 4.72 46.21
N LEU A 74 2.52 4.61 46.77
CA LEU A 74 3.53 3.67 46.31
C LEU A 74 3.05 2.24 46.60
N SER A 75 2.91 1.41 45.58
CA SER A 75 3.08 -0.05 45.75
C SER A 75 3.63 -0.65 44.46
N GLU A 76 4.96 -0.67 44.43
CA GLU A 76 5.79 -1.83 44.14
C GLU A 76 5.35 -2.80 43.04
N GLY A 77 6.02 -2.64 41.90
CA GLY A 77 6.43 -3.74 41.06
C GLY A 77 7.30 -3.21 39.93
N PRO A 78 8.63 -3.43 39.91
CA PRO A 78 9.37 -3.36 38.66
C PRO A 78 8.98 -4.61 37.86
N GLY A 79 7.75 -4.64 37.36
CA GLY A 79 7.40 -5.47 36.23
C GLY A 79 8.12 -4.85 35.03
N ASN A 80 9.38 -5.24 34.84
CA ASN A 80 10.03 -5.22 33.54
C ASN A 80 9.19 -6.08 32.60
N THR A 81 8.06 -5.53 32.17
CA THR A 81 7.34 -6.02 31.01
C THR A 81 8.31 -5.77 29.89
N ASP A 82 8.99 -6.83 29.50
CA ASP A 82 9.92 -6.94 28.40
C ASP A 82 9.14 -6.63 27.11
N LEU A 83 8.84 -5.33 26.91
CA LEU A 83 8.19 -4.77 25.72
C LEU A 83 9.10 -4.92 24.48
N SER A 84 10.34 -5.37 24.67
CA SER A 84 11.29 -5.79 23.63
C SER A 84 10.81 -7.00 22.83
N SER A 85 9.86 -7.78 23.35
CA SER A 85 9.33 -8.96 22.67
C SER A 85 8.04 -8.71 21.89
N ILE A 86 7.64 -7.45 21.65
CA ILE A 86 6.59 -7.15 20.67
C ILE A 86 7.19 -7.37 19.29
N LYS A 87 7.18 -8.64 18.87
CA LYS A 87 7.47 -9.09 17.51
C LYS A 87 6.70 -8.17 16.56
N SER A 88 7.43 -7.36 15.79
CA SER A 88 6.82 -6.27 15.04
C SER A 88 5.68 -6.80 14.17
N PRO A 89 4.50 -6.14 14.17
CA PRO A 89 3.35 -6.61 13.42
C PRO A 89 3.69 -6.71 11.93
N LEU A 90 3.24 -7.79 11.30
CA LEU A 90 3.41 -8.01 9.85
C LEU A 90 2.74 -6.85 9.10
N LYS A 91 3.50 -6.20 8.22
CA LYS A 91 3.01 -5.09 7.40
C LYS A 91 2.59 -5.60 6.03
N PHE A 92 1.62 -4.93 5.41
CA PHE A 92 1.23 -5.18 4.03
C PHE A 92 1.56 -3.95 3.19
N SER A 93 2.21 -4.16 2.05
CA SER A 93 2.43 -3.11 1.08
C SER A 93 1.10 -2.69 0.42
N ALA A 94 1.08 -1.54 -0.24
CA ALA A 94 -0.07 -1.11 -1.03
C ALA A 94 -0.45 -2.14 -2.11
N HIS A 95 0.55 -2.73 -2.78
CA HIS A 95 0.32 -3.77 -3.79
C HIS A 95 -0.26 -5.04 -3.17
N ALA A 96 0.24 -5.49 -2.02
CA ALA A 96 -0.28 -6.68 -1.36
C ALA A 96 -1.74 -6.48 -0.94
N SER A 97 -2.06 -5.37 -0.27
CA SER A 97 -3.41 -5.05 0.17
C SER A 97 -4.38 -4.97 -1.01
N GLN A 98 -3.99 -4.29 -2.10
CA GLN A 98 -4.82 -4.19 -3.29
C GLN A 98 -5.06 -5.55 -3.95
N ARG A 99 -4.02 -6.39 -4.07
CA ARG A 99 -4.16 -7.73 -4.66
C ARG A 99 -5.01 -8.68 -3.81
N LEU A 100 -4.92 -8.60 -2.48
CA LEU A 100 -5.76 -9.36 -1.58
C LEU A 100 -7.24 -8.99 -1.76
N MET A 101 -7.53 -7.69 -1.91
CA MET A 101 -8.88 -7.19 -2.18
C MET A 101 -9.40 -7.63 -3.56
N ASP A 102 -8.62 -7.39 -4.61
CA ASP A 102 -9.01 -7.71 -6.00
C ASP A 102 -9.34 -9.19 -6.19
N ARG A 103 -8.57 -10.06 -5.52
CA ARG A 103 -8.70 -11.52 -5.65
C ARG A 103 -9.54 -12.16 -4.55
N LYS A 104 -10.10 -11.36 -3.63
CA LYS A 104 -10.87 -11.82 -2.46
C LYS A 104 -10.14 -12.91 -1.66
N ILE A 105 -8.82 -12.84 -1.60
CA ILE A 105 -8.01 -13.79 -0.85
C ILE A 105 -8.15 -13.43 0.63
N THR A 106 -8.75 -14.33 1.40
CA THR A 106 -8.94 -14.12 2.85
C THR A 106 -7.76 -14.76 3.58
N LEU A 107 -6.97 -13.94 4.29
CA LEU A 107 -5.93 -14.43 5.17
C LEU A 107 -6.54 -14.62 6.57
N ASP A 108 -6.78 -15.88 6.93
CA ASP A 108 -7.24 -16.23 8.27
C ASP A 108 -6.17 -15.91 9.32
N GLN A 109 -6.61 -15.70 10.57
CA GLN A 109 -5.71 -15.42 11.69
C GLN A 109 -4.69 -16.57 11.90
N ASN A 110 -5.09 -17.83 11.68
CA ASN A 110 -4.18 -18.96 11.75
C ASN A 110 -3.09 -18.88 10.66
N THR A 111 -3.49 -18.56 9.43
CA THR A 111 -2.55 -18.35 8.31
C THR A 111 -1.57 -17.22 8.63
N MET A 112 -2.04 -16.12 9.23
CA MET A 112 -1.19 -15.00 9.65
C MET A 112 -0.15 -15.39 10.71
N LEU A 113 -0.51 -16.27 11.66
CA LEU A 113 0.43 -16.81 12.64
C LEU A 113 1.49 -17.68 11.97
N LYS A 114 1.08 -18.58 11.07
CA LYS A 114 2.00 -19.42 10.30
C LYS A 114 2.94 -18.61 9.41
N VAL A 115 2.44 -17.55 8.76
CA VAL A 115 3.27 -16.63 7.97
C VAL A 115 4.32 -15.95 8.86
N ASN A 116 3.95 -15.51 10.05
CA ASN A 116 4.90 -14.93 11.00
C ASN A 116 5.97 -15.92 11.47
N ASP A 117 5.62 -17.19 11.68
CA ASP A 117 6.56 -18.26 12.00
C ASP A 117 7.47 -18.59 10.80
N ALA A 118 6.93 -18.61 9.58
CA ALA A 118 7.70 -18.80 8.35
C ALA A 118 8.72 -17.68 8.13
N ILE A 119 8.35 -16.42 8.40
CA ILE A 119 9.25 -15.27 8.33
C ILE A 119 10.40 -15.41 9.33
N ASP A 120 10.13 -15.87 10.56
CA ASP A 120 11.20 -16.07 11.54
C ASP A 120 12.14 -17.21 11.14
N LYS A 121 11.58 -18.31 10.61
CA LYS A 121 12.38 -19.42 10.08
C LYS A 121 13.26 -18.98 8.92
N ALA A 122 12.74 -18.11 8.05
CA ALA A 122 13.51 -17.50 6.97
C ALA A 122 14.59 -16.56 7.52
N ALA A 123 14.25 -15.72 8.50
CA ALA A 123 15.19 -14.82 9.18
C ALA A 123 16.34 -15.57 9.86
N ALA A 124 16.03 -16.68 10.54
CA ALA A 124 17.02 -17.54 11.19
C ALA A 124 18.00 -18.18 10.20
N LYS A 125 17.63 -18.27 8.91
CA LYS A 125 18.49 -18.76 7.82
C LYS A 125 19.20 -17.64 7.06
N GLY A 126 18.98 -16.38 7.43
CA GLY A 126 19.55 -15.22 6.73
C GLY A 126 18.94 -14.94 5.35
N ILE A 127 17.68 -15.33 5.15
CA ILE A 127 16.92 -15.06 3.91
C ILE A 127 16.30 -13.67 4.03
N ASP A 128 16.57 -12.78 3.07
CA ASP A 128 16.02 -11.41 3.08
C ASP A 128 14.65 -11.36 2.39
N ASP A 129 14.50 -12.01 1.23
CA ASP A 129 13.23 -12.10 0.50
C ASP A 129 12.79 -13.56 0.32
N THR A 130 11.55 -13.86 0.71
CA THR A 130 11.01 -15.23 0.68
C THR A 130 9.65 -15.31 0.00
N LEU A 131 9.44 -16.40 -0.74
CA LEU A 131 8.11 -16.82 -1.20
C LEU A 131 7.48 -17.74 -0.17
N ILE A 132 6.31 -17.39 0.35
CA ILE A 132 5.55 -18.23 1.27
C ILE A 132 4.35 -18.80 0.52
N LEU A 133 4.29 -20.11 0.38
CA LEU A 133 3.19 -20.81 -0.25
C LEU A 133 2.23 -21.35 0.82
N THR A 134 0.96 -20.97 0.74
CA THR A 134 -0.12 -21.47 1.58
C THR A 134 -1.06 -22.36 0.75
N GLN A 135 -2.13 -22.85 1.38
CA GLN A 135 -3.11 -23.67 0.70
C GLN A 135 -3.79 -22.94 -0.47
N ASP A 136 -4.09 -21.65 -0.30
CA ASP A 136 -4.91 -20.87 -1.23
C ASP A 136 -4.12 -19.76 -1.95
N ALA A 137 -2.99 -19.33 -1.39
CA ALA A 137 -2.26 -18.17 -1.90
C ALA A 137 -0.74 -18.34 -1.81
N ALA A 138 -0.04 -17.50 -2.55
CA ALA A 138 1.38 -17.29 -2.40
C ALA A 138 1.65 -15.83 -2.05
N LEU A 139 2.53 -15.62 -1.08
CA LEU A 139 2.90 -14.31 -0.59
C LEU A 139 4.40 -14.12 -0.79
N ILE A 140 4.78 -13.02 -1.42
CA ILE A 140 6.18 -12.59 -1.45
C ILE A 140 6.38 -11.63 -0.30
N VAL A 141 7.32 -11.95 0.57
CA VAL A 141 7.55 -11.23 1.82
C VAL A 141 9.02 -10.83 1.93
N SER A 142 9.24 -9.56 2.26
CA SER A 142 10.54 -9.09 2.72
C SER A 142 10.65 -9.38 4.21
N VAL A 143 11.54 -10.30 4.58
CA VAL A 143 11.81 -10.74 5.95
C VAL A 143 12.45 -9.60 6.74
N LYS A 144 13.43 -8.91 6.14
CA LYS A 144 14.11 -7.75 6.73
C LYS A 144 13.15 -6.67 7.20
N ASN A 145 12.14 -6.36 6.37
CA ASN A 145 11.15 -5.34 6.65
C ASN A 145 9.87 -5.90 7.29
N ARG A 146 9.79 -7.22 7.48
CA ARG A 146 8.56 -7.96 7.87
C ARG A 146 7.33 -7.44 7.14
N THR A 147 7.44 -7.33 5.81
CA THR A 147 6.44 -6.68 4.96
C THR A 147 6.08 -7.59 3.80
N VAL A 148 4.79 -7.88 3.64
CA VAL A 148 4.25 -8.56 2.47
C VAL A 148 4.28 -7.61 1.28
N ILE A 149 5.09 -7.94 0.27
CA ILE A 149 5.26 -7.12 -0.93
C ILE A 149 4.08 -7.36 -1.89
N THR A 150 3.70 -8.62 -2.11
CA THR A 150 2.59 -8.97 -2.99
C THR A 150 1.94 -10.28 -2.57
N ALA A 151 0.68 -10.45 -2.95
CA ALA A 151 -0.09 -11.67 -2.75
C ALA A 151 -0.69 -12.12 -4.09
N MET A 152 -0.72 -13.42 -4.31
CA MET A 152 -1.30 -14.02 -5.50
C MET A 152 -2.03 -15.31 -5.13
N ASP A 153 -3.00 -15.66 -5.95
CA ASP A 153 -3.76 -16.90 -5.80
C ASP A 153 -2.92 -18.09 -6.29
N ARG A 154 -3.11 -19.26 -5.66
CA ARG A 154 -2.35 -20.47 -6.00
C ARG A 154 -2.55 -20.94 -7.44
N ALA A 155 -3.75 -20.81 -8.01
CA ALA A 155 -3.99 -21.18 -9.41
C ALA A 155 -3.20 -20.29 -10.38
N SER A 156 -2.94 -19.04 -9.99
CA SER A 156 -2.13 -18.10 -10.76
C SER A 156 -0.62 -18.27 -10.59
N LEU A 157 -0.14 -19.31 -9.89
CA LEU A 157 1.30 -19.58 -9.80
C LEU A 157 1.86 -20.28 -11.05
N SER A 158 1.00 -21.04 -11.74
CA SER A 158 1.42 -21.84 -12.89
C SER A 158 1.85 -20.95 -14.05
N GLY A 159 3.05 -21.18 -14.57
CA GLY A 159 3.62 -20.43 -15.70
C GLY A 159 4.25 -19.08 -15.33
N ASN A 160 4.23 -18.69 -14.05
CA ASN A 160 4.86 -17.45 -13.59
C ASN A 160 6.27 -17.70 -13.08
N VAL A 161 7.19 -16.80 -13.43
CA VAL A 161 8.58 -16.81 -12.96
C VAL A 161 8.77 -15.70 -11.93
N PHE A 162 9.18 -16.08 -10.73
CA PHE A 162 9.54 -15.15 -9.65
C PHE A 162 11.06 -15.07 -9.56
N THR A 163 11.58 -13.86 -9.52
CA THR A 163 13.00 -13.57 -9.36
C THR A 163 13.21 -12.79 -8.06
N ASN A 164 14.46 -12.63 -7.66
CA ASN A 164 14.82 -11.86 -6.46
C ASN A 164 14.16 -12.43 -5.19
N ILE A 165 14.16 -13.76 -5.08
CA ILE A 165 13.70 -14.53 -3.93
C ILE A 165 14.88 -15.40 -3.51
N ASP A 166 15.32 -15.28 -2.27
CA ASP A 166 16.46 -16.05 -1.73
C ASP A 166 16.02 -17.45 -1.28
N GLY A 167 14.74 -17.61 -0.92
CA GLY A 167 14.21 -18.91 -0.51
C GLY A 167 12.68 -18.99 -0.54
N ALA A 168 12.18 -20.21 -0.35
CA ALA A 168 10.76 -20.48 -0.27
C ALA A 168 10.40 -21.30 0.97
N VAL A 169 9.25 -21.01 1.55
CA VAL A 169 8.68 -21.72 2.69
C VAL A 169 7.26 -22.15 2.34
N ILE A 170 6.91 -23.40 2.64
CA ILE A 170 5.61 -24.00 2.34
C ILE A 170 4.93 -24.35 3.67
N ILE A 171 3.68 -23.93 3.87
CA ILE A 171 2.94 -24.00 5.17
C ILE A 171 1.48 -24.45 5.07
#